data_AF-A0A240UJW6-F1
#
_entry.id   AF-A0A240UJW6-F1
#
_cell.length_a   1.000
_cell.length_b   1.000
_cell.length_c   1.000
_cell.angle_alpha   90.00
_cell.angle_beta   90.00
_cell.angle_gamma   90.00
#
_symmetry.space_group_name_H-M   'P 1'
#
loop_
_entity.id
_entity.type
_entity.pdbx_description
1 polymer ?
#
loop_
_entity_poly.entity_id
_entity_poly.type
_entity_poly.pdbx_seq_one_letter_code
_entity_poly.pdbx_strand_id
1 'polypeptide(L)'
;MQDDLLTAREACKVLDIKQATLYTYVSRGLLKPIRPPDSRSNLYRRAELEALLVRSSSHGGHAAAAAMAMRWGQPVLNTSITEITPQGPRYRGHLFEDLIRYPGVFENVAELLWSGVLPDDPHAWNVTPLRADVPRAMEGYPTRTSG
;
A
#
# COMPACT_ATOMS: atom_id res chain seq x y z
N MET A 1 -18.70 28.28 -10.35
CA MET A 1 -17.68 27.96 -9.33
C MET A 1 -16.34 28.31 -9.95
N GLN A 2 -15.59 29.21 -9.32
CA GLN A 2 -14.36 29.75 -9.88
C GLN A 2 -13.27 28.70 -9.71
N ASP A 3 -12.75 28.14 -10.81
CA ASP A 3 -11.59 27.24 -10.79
C ASP A 3 -10.37 28.06 -10.35
N ASP A 4 -10.13 28.15 -9.04
CA ASP A 4 -8.95 28.84 -8.51
C ASP A 4 -7.71 28.01 -8.86
N LEU A 5 -6.89 28.57 -9.74
CA LEU A 5 -5.67 27.94 -10.26
C LEU A 5 -4.48 28.42 -9.45
N LEU A 6 -3.81 27.49 -8.79
CA LEU A 6 -2.69 27.73 -7.91
C LEU A 6 -1.37 27.36 -8.57
N THR A 7 -0.34 28.15 -8.29
CA THR A 7 1.04 27.80 -8.64
C THR A 7 1.52 26.59 -7.85
N ALA A 8 2.59 25.94 -8.30
CA ALA A 8 3.23 24.86 -7.55
C ALA A 8 3.58 25.25 -6.09
N ARG A 9 3.98 26.51 -5.87
CA ARG A 9 4.32 27.03 -4.55
C ARG A 9 3.09 27.15 -3.65
N GLU A 10 1.98 27.64 -4.18
CA GLU A 10 0.72 27.74 -3.44
C GLU A 10 0.12 26.37 -3.18
N ALA A 11 0.16 25.47 -4.16
CA ALA A 11 -0.27 24.08 -4.00
C ALA A 11 0.50 23.37 -2.88
N CYS A 12 1.82 23.57 -2.80
CA CYS A 12 2.66 23.04 -1.71
C CYS A 12 2.23 23.57 -0.33
N LYS A 13 1.84 24.85 -0.24
CA LYS A 13 1.35 25.44 1.02
C LYS A 13 -0.01 24.89 1.43
N VAL A 14 -0.92 24.69 0.47
CA VAL A 14 -2.25 24.11 0.73
C VAL A 14 -2.12 22.67 1.24
N LEU A 15 -1.19 21.90 0.67
CA LEU A 15 -0.97 20.50 1.03
C LEU A 15 -0.01 20.31 2.22
N ASP A 16 0.67 21.38 2.68
CA ASP A 16 1.77 21.34 3.64
C ASP A 16 2.90 20.33 3.26
N ILE A 17 3.38 20.40 2.01
CA ILE A 17 4.42 19.52 1.48
C ILE A 17 5.55 20.27 0.78
N LYS A 18 6.65 19.56 0.51
CA LYS A 18 7.75 20.05 -0.34
C LYS A 18 7.41 19.88 -1.84
N GLN A 19 8.00 20.71 -2.70
CA GLN A 19 7.81 20.63 -4.17
C GLN A 19 8.16 19.25 -4.75
N ALA A 20 9.18 18.57 -4.23
CA ALA A 20 9.53 17.21 -4.66
C ALA A 20 8.35 16.22 -4.48
N THR A 21 7.59 16.37 -3.38
CA THR A 21 6.40 15.56 -3.10
C THR A 21 5.26 15.93 -4.05
N LEU A 22 5.04 17.22 -4.31
CA LEU A 22 4.05 17.66 -5.29
C LEU A 22 4.31 17.04 -6.68
N TYR A 23 5.57 17.08 -7.16
CA TYR A 23 5.93 16.47 -8.44
C TYR A 23 5.83 14.95 -8.44
N THR A 24 5.98 14.31 -7.27
CA THR A 24 5.72 12.88 -7.12
C THR A 24 4.24 12.56 -7.34
N TYR A 25 3.33 13.40 -6.84
CA TYR A 25 1.89 13.23 -7.11
C TYR A 25 1.56 13.43 -8.59
N VAL A 26 2.19 14.41 -9.24
CA VAL A 26 2.02 14.65 -10.68
C VAL A 26 2.55 13.48 -11.52
N SER A 27 3.78 13.03 -11.28
CA SER A 27 4.41 11.97 -12.08
C SER A 27 3.71 10.63 -11.94
N ARG A 28 3.04 10.39 -10.81
CA ARG A 28 2.20 9.22 -10.55
C ARG A 28 0.74 9.39 -11.00
N GLY A 29 0.38 10.52 -11.62
CA GLY A 29 -0.94 10.77 -12.22
C GLY A 29 -2.05 11.11 -11.23
N LEU A 30 -1.70 11.54 -10.01
CA LEU A 30 -2.61 11.79 -8.89
C LEU A 30 -3.07 13.23 -8.80
N LEU A 31 -2.27 14.13 -9.40
CA LEU A 31 -2.63 15.51 -9.67
C LEU A 31 -2.39 15.76 -11.14
N LYS A 32 -3.33 16.42 -11.82
CA LYS A 32 -3.21 16.81 -13.22
C LYS A 32 -2.82 18.28 -13.32
N PRO A 33 -1.55 18.60 -13.63
CA PRO A 33 -1.16 19.97 -13.84
C PRO A 33 -1.83 20.53 -15.11
N ILE A 34 -2.29 21.76 -15.02
CA ILE A 34 -2.75 22.54 -16.15
C ILE A 34 -1.57 23.34 -16.66
N ARG A 35 -1.33 23.30 -17.96
CA ARG A 35 -0.26 24.06 -18.61
C ARG A 35 -0.90 25.17 -19.45
N PRO A 36 -0.93 26.42 -18.95
CA PRO A 36 -1.44 27.55 -19.73
C PRO A 36 -0.58 27.77 -20.98
N PRO A 37 -1.17 28.24 -22.10
CA PRO A 37 -0.41 28.54 -23.31
C PRO A 37 0.67 29.62 -23.10
N ASP A 38 0.40 30.56 -22.19
CA ASP A 38 1.18 31.78 -21.97
C ASP A 38 2.12 31.69 -20.74
N SER A 39 2.17 30.54 -20.08
CA SER A 39 3.02 30.34 -18.89
C SER A 39 3.96 29.17 -19.05
N ARG A 40 5.19 29.36 -18.57
CA ARG A 40 6.19 28.29 -18.44
C ARG A 40 5.97 27.42 -17.20
N SER A 41 5.04 27.78 -16.31
CA SER A 41 4.78 27.06 -15.06
C SER A 41 3.44 26.31 -15.09
N ASN A 42 3.44 25.14 -14.44
CA ASN A 42 2.23 24.35 -14.23
C ASN A 42 1.35 24.99 -13.14
N LEU A 43 0.03 24.99 -13.38
CA LEU A 43 -1.00 25.39 -12.43
C LEU A 43 -1.79 24.18 -11.95
N TYR A 44 -2.42 24.30 -10.79
CA TYR A 44 -3.14 23.22 -10.11
C TYR A 44 -4.50 23.74 -9.66
N ARG A 45 -5.56 22.96 -9.88
CA ARG A 45 -6.90 23.33 -9.41
C ARG A 45 -6.98 23.15 -7.90
N ARG A 46 -7.43 24.18 -7.17
CA ARG A 46 -7.63 24.07 -5.71
C ARG A 46 -8.52 22.88 -5.34
N ALA A 47 -9.62 22.66 -6.06
CA ALA A 47 -10.55 21.56 -5.80
C ALA A 47 -9.89 20.17 -5.87
N GLU A 48 -8.91 19.98 -6.77
CA GLU A 48 -8.18 18.72 -6.90
C GLU A 48 -7.21 18.51 -5.73
N LEU A 49 -6.58 19.58 -5.24
CA LEU A 49 -5.72 19.56 -4.07
C LEU A 49 -6.52 19.26 -2.79
N GLU A 50 -7.69 19.86 -2.63
CA GLU A 50 -8.59 19.61 -1.50
C GLU A 50 -9.13 18.17 -1.51
N ALA A 51 -9.52 17.66 -2.68
CA ALA A 51 -9.93 16.27 -2.83
C ALA A 51 -8.79 15.29 -2.46
N LEU A 52 -7.54 15.64 -2.81
CA LEU A 52 -6.37 14.87 -2.43
C LEU A 52 -6.17 14.85 -0.90
N LEU A 53 -6.40 15.97 -0.21
CA LEU A 53 -6.35 16.04 1.25
C LEU A 53 -7.42 15.14 1.89
N VAL A 54 -8.67 15.27 1.47
CA VAL A 54 -9.78 14.45 2.00
C VAL A 54 -9.52 12.95 1.80
N ARG A 55 -9.00 12.57 0.64
CA ARG A 55 -8.58 11.18 0.35
C ARG A 55 -7.39 10.75 1.21
N SER A 56 -6.52 11.65 1.64
CA SER A 56 -5.42 11.31 2.56
C SER A 56 -5.86 11.21 4.02
N SER A 57 -6.89 11.96 4.42
CA SER A 57 -7.37 12.05 5.81
C SER A 57 -8.44 11.01 6.16
N SER A 58 -9.23 10.56 5.18
CA SER A 58 -10.29 9.55 5.38
C SER A 58 -9.78 8.12 5.64
N HIS A 59 -8.47 7.90 5.52
CA HIS A 59 -7.85 6.57 5.61
C HIS A 59 -7.27 6.21 6.99
N GLY A 60 -7.63 6.93 8.05
CA GLY A 60 -7.40 6.51 9.44
C GLY A 60 -5.93 6.39 9.87
N GLY A 61 -5.44 7.41 10.59
CA GLY A 61 -4.23 7.28 11.41
C GLY A 61 -2.99 8.04 10.91
N HIS A 62 -2.92 9.32 11.29
CA HIS A 62 -1.73 10.11 11.63
C HIS A 62 -0.39 9.80 10.93
N ALA A 63 0.09 10.77 10.12
CA ALA A 63 1.50 11.13 9.81
C ALA A 63 2.52 10.04 9.43
N ALA A 64 2.53 8.87 10.09
CA ALA A 64 3.28 7.67 9.75
C ALA A 64 2.89 7.10 8.39
N ALA A 65 1.60 7.12 8.00
CA ALA A 65 1.17 6.75 6.66
C ALA A 65 1.73 7.73 5.59
N ALA A 66 1.79 9.01 5.91
CA ALA A 66 2.44 10.03 5.08
C ALA A 66 3.96 9.85 5.04
N ALA A 67 4.62 9.47 6.15
CA ALA A 67 6.05 9.19 6.21
C ALA A 67 6.46 7.90 5.48
N MET A 68 5.64 6.85 5.55
CA MET A 68 5.80 5.65 4.73
C MET A 68 5.56 5.95 3.25
N ALA A 69 4.56 6.78 2.94
CA ALA A 69 4.36 7.32 1.61
C ALA A 69 5.54 8.22 1.14
N MET A 70 6.26 8.87 2.04
CA MET A 70 7.48 9.62 1.70
C MET A 70 8.66 8.70 1.35
N ARG A 71 8.70 7.47 1.88
CA ARG A 71 9.81 6.52 1.67
C ARG A 71 9.61 5.59 0.47
N TRP A 72 8.37 5.27 0.09
CA TRP A 72 8.03 4.38 -1.03
C TRP A 72 7.07 5.01 -2.07
N GLY A 73 6.70 6.27 -1.84
CA GLY A 73 5.68 7.03 -2.56
C GLY A 73 4.24 6.63 -2.22
N GLN A 74 3.25 7.29 -2.82
CA GLN A 74 1.82 7.13 -2.49
C GLN A 74 1.40 5.66 -2.27
N PRO A 75 0.74 5.31 -1.15
CA PRO A 75 0.14 4.01 -0.99
C PRO A 75 -1.11 3.98 -1.87
N VAL A 76 -0.99 3.40 -3.05
CA VAL A 76 -2.13 3.19 -3.97
C VAL A 76 -2.79 1.83 -3.73
N LEU A 77 -2.55 1.20 -2.59
CA LEU A 77 -3.20 -0.05 -2.26
C LEU A 77 -3.96 0.15 -0.96
N ASN A 78 -5.24 0.49 -1.09
CA ASN A 78 -6.24 0.13 -0.08
C ASN A 78 -6.23 -1.41 -0.01
N THR A 79 -5.28 -2.00 0.72
CA THR A 79 -5.31 -3.42 1.01
C THR A 79 -6.07 -3.59 2.31
N SER A 80 -7.10 -4.42 2.30
CA SER A 80 -7.77 -4.87 3.53
C SER A 80 -7.07 -6.10 4.09
N ILE A 81 -5.75 -6.23 3.89
CA ILE A 81 -4.98 -7.45 4.24
C ILE A 81 -4.35 -7.32 5.64
N THR A 82 -3.59 -6.25 5.87
CA THR A 82 -2.88 -6.07 7.14
C THR A 82 -2.99 -4.62 7.62
N GLU A 83 -3.48 -4.45 8.84
CA GLU A 83 -3.46 -3.19 9.59
C GLU A 83 -2.43 -3.30 10.72
N ILE A 84 -1.57 -2.29 10.89
CA ILE A 84 -0.59 -2.26 11.99
C ILE A 84 -1.14 -1.38 13.11
N THR A 85 -1.37 -1.96 14.28
CA THR A 85 -1.95 -1.26 15.45
C THR A 85 -0.98 -1.28 16.65
N PRO A 86 -1.16 -0.42 17.66
CA PRO A 86 -0.38 -0.48 18.90
C PRO A 86 -0.47 -1.82 19.64
N GLN A 87 -1.58 -2.54 19.48
CA GLN A 87 -1.82 -3.86 20.07
C GLN A 87 -1.17 -5.00 19.27
N GLY A 88 -0.57 -4.67 18.11
CA GLY A 88 0.01 -5.63 17.19
C GLY A 88 -0.66 -5.62 15.81
N PRO A 89 -0.21 -6.50 14.90
CA PRO A 89 -0.78 -6.58 13.56
C PRO A 89 -2.21 -7.16 13.60
N ARG A 90 -3.07 -6.64 12.74
CA ARG A 90 -4.39 -7.21 12.43
C ARG A 90 -4.41 -7.71 11.00
N TYR A 91 -4.74 -8.99 10.82
CA TYR A 91 -4.92 -9.60 9.51
C TYR A 91 -6.40 -9.62 9.16
N ARG A 92 -6.79 -8.87 8.12
CA ARG A 92 -8.18 -8.71 7.67
C ARG A 92 -9.17 -8.40 8.80
N GLY A 93 -8.73 -7.62 9.80
CA GLY A 93 -9.54 -7.23 10.96
C GLY A 93 -9.37 -8.11 12.20
N HIS A 94 -8.70 -9.27 12.11
CA HIS A 94 -8.41 -10.14 13.25
C HIS A 94 -7.07 -9.78 13.88
N LEU A 95 -7.01 -9.55 15.20
CA LEU A 95 -5.73 -9.35 15.88
C LEU A 95 -4.90 -10.62 15.80
N PHE A 96 -3.59 -10.46 15.59
CA PHE A 96 -2.67 -11.59 15.52
C PHE A 96 -2.70 -12.47 16.77
N GLU A 97 -2.83 -11.86 17.96
CA GLU A 97 -2.98 -12.62 19.20
C GLU A 97 -4.24 -13.50 19.22
N ASP A 98 -5.34 -13.02 18.65
CA ASP A 98 -6.58 -13.81 18.56
C ASP A 98 -6.36 -15.01 17.64
N LEU A 99 -5.71 -14.80 16.50
CA LEU A 99 -5.39 -15.86 15.53
C LEU A 99 -4.43 -16.92 16.08
N ILE A 100 -3.50 -16.54 16.96
CA ILE A 100 -2.64 -17.49 17.68
C ILE A 100 -3.46 -18.33 18.66
N ARG A 101 -4.40 -17.73 19.38
CA ARG A 101 -5.24 -18.44 20.36
C ARG A 101 -6.23 -19.36 19.65
N TYR A 102 -6.81 -18.90 18.55
CA TYR A 102 -7.75 -19.63 17.74
C TYR A 102 -7.80 -19.06 16.31
N PRO A 103 -7.59 -19.86 15.25
CA PRO A 103 -7.42 -21.32 15.26
C PRO A 103 -6.00 -21.79 15.61
N GLY A 104 -5.00 -20.90 15.72
CA GLY A 104 -3.63 -21.24 16.13
C GLY A 104 -2.82 -22.01 15.08
N VAL A 105 -3.30 -22.06 13.83
CA VAL A 105 -2.70 -22.82 12.74
C VAL A 105 -2.27 -21.89 11.62
N PHE A 106 -1.04 -22.11 11.13
CA PHE A 106 -0.43 -21.28 10.07
C PHE A 106 -1.27 -21.29 8.79
N GLU A 107 -1.72 -22.46 8.37
CA GLU A 107 -2.49 -22.68 7.16
C GLU A 107 -3.83 -21.94 7.20
N ASN A 108 -4.53 -21.89 8.35
CA ASN A 108 -5.74 -21.08 8.50
C ASN A 108 -5.47 -19.58 8.29
N VAL A 109 -4.35 -19.07 8.83
CA VAL A 109 -3.98 -17.66 8.67
C VAL A 109 -3.59 -17.37 7.22
N ALA A 110 -2.90 -18.31 6.56
CA ALA A 110 -2.60 -18.19 5.13
C ALA A 110 -3.87 -18.18 4.27
N GLU A 111 -4.84 -19.06 4.55
CA GLU A 111 -6.15 -19.06 3.88
C GLU A 111 -6.90 -17.76 4.11
N LEU A 112 -6.90 -17.22 5.34
CA LEU A 112 -7.47 -15.91 5.65
C LEU A 112 -6.83 -14.82 4.79
N LEU A 113 -5.51 -14.78 4.70
CA LEU A 113 -4.80 -13.76 3.94
C LEU A 113 -5.10 -13.82 2.44
N TRP A 114 -5.11 -15.02 1.86
CA TRP A 114 -5.36 -15.21 0.43
C TRP A 114 -6.83 -15.05 0.04
N SER A 115 -7.73 -15.77 0.71
CA SER A 115 -9.14 -15.86 0.33
C SER A 115 -10.02 -14.80 0.99
N GLY A 116 -9.61 -14.28 2.14
CA GLY A 116 -10.45 -13.42 2.98
C GLY A 116 -11.36 -14.16 3.95
N VAL A 117 -11.35 -15.49 3.95
CA VAL A 117 -12.18 -16.33 4.82
C VAL A 117 -11.29 -17.02 5.83
N LEU A 118 -11.63 -16.91 7.11
CA LEU A 118 -10.98 -17.67 8.18
C LEU A 118 -11.68 -19.03 8.28
N PRO A 119 -11.00 -20.17 8.03
CA PRO A 119 -11.59 -21.48 8.25
C PRO A 119 -11.82 -21.71 9.75
N ASP A 120 -13.00 -22.22 10.11
CA ASP A 120 -13.37 -22.49 11.51
C ASP A 120 -12.61 -23.68 12.09
N ASP A 121 -12.33 -24.71 11.28
CA ASP A 121 -11.58 -25.89 11.68
C ASP A 121 -10.07 -25.73 11.41
N PRO A 122 -9.19 -26.37 12.21
CA PRO A 122 -7.76 -26.48 11.89
C PRO A 122 -7.55 -27.01 10.47
N HIS A 123 -7.04 -26.15 9.60
CA HIS A 123 -6.76 -26.44 8.20
C HIS A 123 -5.34 -26.98 8.07
N ALA A 124 -5.16 -28.01 7.26
CA ALA A 124 -3.84 -28.52 6.92
C ALA A 124 -3.76 -28.68 5.41
N TRP A 125 -2.72 -28.13 4.79
CA TRP A 125 -2.52 -28.33 3.37
C TRP A 125 -2.01 -29.74 3.11
N ASN A 126 -2.73 -30.47 2.25
CA ASN A 126 -2.31 -31.77 1.79
C ASN A 126 -1.13 -31.60 0.81
N VAL A 127 0.08 -31.78 1.32
CA VAL A 127 1.27 -31.80 0.48
C VAL A 127 1.29 -33.10 -0.32
N THR A 128 1.03 -33.00 -1.62
CA THR A 128 1.26 -34.14 -2.52
C THR A 128 2.77 -34.33 -2.64
N PRO A 129 3.32 -35.52 -2.36
CA PRO A 129 4.75 -35.75 -2.52
C PRO A 129 5.16 -35.47 -3.95
N LEU A 130 6.27 -34.75 -4.13
CA LEU A 130 6.82 -34.46 -5.44
C LEU A 130 7.07 -35.78 -6.19
N ARG A 131 6.70 -35.81 -7.47
CA ARG A 131 7.02 -36.94 -8.33
C ARG A 131 8.54 -37.13 -8.38
N ALA A 132 8.97 -38.39 -8.44
CA ALA A 132 10.37 -38.80 -8.29
C ALA A 132 11.33 -38.22 -9.34
N ASP A 133 10.81 -37.60 -10.39
CA ASP A 133 11.55 -36.91 -11.45
C ASP A 133 11.99 -35.49 -11.05
N VAL A 134 11.35 -34.86 -10.06
CA VAL A 134 11.69 -33.49 -9.65
C VAL A 134 13.03 -33.36 -8.93
N PRO A 135 13.41 -34.26 -7.98
CA PRO A 135 14.75 -34.23 -7.39
C PRO A 135 15.87 -34.33 -8.43
N ARG A 136 15.68 -35.16 -9.47
CA ARG A 136 16.62 -35.33 -10.58
C ARG A 136 16.74 -34.08 -11.46
N ALA A 137 15.66 -33.30 -11.59
CA ALA A 137 15.68 -32.02 -12.29
C ALA A 137 16.37 -30.90 -11.46
N MET A 138 16.28 -30.95 -10.13
CA MET A 138 16.92 -30.00 -9.21
C MET A 138 18.43 -30.20 -9.09
N GLU A 139 18.92 -31.41 -9.37
CA GLU A 139 20.34 -31.79 -9.29
C GLU A 139 21.21 -31.09 -10.36
N GLY A 140 20.60 -30.58 -11.43
CA GLY A 140 21.25 -29.79 -12.49
C GLY A 140 21.25 -28.27 -12.25
N TYR A 141 20.61 -27.78 -11.19
CA TYR A 141 20.58 -26.35 -10.88
C TYR A 141 21.87 -25.95 -10.14
N PRO A 142 22.67 -25.00 -10.67
CA PRO A 142 23.83 -24.50 -9.94
C PRO A 142 23.34 -23.77 -8.68
N THR A 143 23.51 -24.39 -7.52
CA THR A 143 23.27 -23.73 -6.24
C THR A 143 24.22 -22.55 -6.14
N ARG A 144 23.68 -21.34 -6.18
CA ARG A 144 24.45 -20.11 -6.03
C ARG A 144 24.93 -20.03 -4.58
N THR A 145 26.14 -20.50 -4.32
CA THR A 145 26.82 -20.38 -3.04
C THR A 145 27.06 -18.89 -2.78
N SER A 146 26.31 -18.29 -1.85
CA SER A 146 26.63 -16.98 -1.29
C SER A 146 27.86 -17.11 -0.40
N GLY A 147 28.87 -16.28 -0.65
CA GLY A 147 29.96 -16.02 0.30
C GLY A 147 29.58 -14.98 1.33
#